data_AF-A0A534BIL0-F1
#
_entry.id   AF-A0A534BIL0-F1
#
_cell.length_a   1.000
_cell.length_b   1.000
_cell.length_c   1.000
_cell.angle_alpha   90.00
_cell.angle_beta   90.00
_cell.angle_gamma   90.00
#
_symmetry.space_group_name_H-M   'P 1'
#
loop_
_entity.id
_entity.type
_entity.pdbx_description
1 polymer ?
#
loop_
_entity_poly.entity_id
_entity_poly.type
_entity_poly.pdbx_seq_one_letter_code
_entity_poly.pdbx_strand_id
1 'polypeptide(L)'
;MKAQRRQRSGGDPLWFKDAVIYEVHVRAFFDGNDDGCGDLAGLTRKLEYIQDLGVNTVWLLPFYPSPGRDDGYDIADYRNIHPAYGTRAEFRAFVREAHRRNLRVITELVLNHTSDAHPWFQAARRAAPGSAKRNYYVWSDTPERYAGTRVIFRDTETSNWAWDPQAQAYYWHRFFSHQPDLNFDNPHVLRAMLRIMDFWLRLGVDGLRLDAVPYLVERPGTSNENLRETHEIVKIIRRAVAGKYPDRMLLAEANQWPEDVRDYFGDGLDECQM
;
A
#
# COMPACT_ATOMS: atom_id res chain seq x y z
N MET A 1 -14.29 -35.04 -15.40
CA MET A 1 -12.83 -35.19 -15.50
C MET A 1 -12.18 -34.35 -14.41
N LYS A 2 -11.60 -34.96 -13.38
CA LYS A 2 -10.91 -34.22 -12.30
C LYS A 2 -9.54 -33.79 -12.84
N ALA A 3 -9.34 -32.49 -13.03
CA ALA A 3 -8.04 -31.93 -13.38
C ALA A 3 -7.02 -32.34 -12.29
N GLN A 4 -5.92 -32.96 -12.72
CA GLN A 4 -4.80 -33.32 -11.84
C GLN A 4 -4.26 -32.04 -11.18
N ARG A 5 -4.50 -31.90 -9.88
CA ARG A 5 -3.85 -30.90 -9.03
C ARG A 5 -2.34 -31.15 -9.04
N ARG A 6 -1.60 -30.41 -9.88
CA ARG A 6 -0.15 -30.30 -9.77
C ARG A 6 0.17 -29.59 -8.45
N GLN A 7 0.67 -30.32 -7.46
CA GLN A 7 1.41 -29.70 -6.36
C GLN A 7 2.69 -29.10 -6.96
N ARG A 8 2.73 -27.77 -7.11
CA ARG A 8 3.94 -27.05 -7.49
C ARG A 8 4.84 -26.94 -6.27
N SER A 9 5.79 -27.86 -6.15
CA SER A 9 6.94 -27.74 -5.25
C SER A 9 7.95 -26.77 -5.88
N GLY A 10 7.89 -25.50 -5.48
CA GLY A 10 8.62 -24.37 -6.06
C GLY A 10 7.64 -23.32 -6.57
N GLY A 11 7.69 -22.10 -6.01
CA GLY A 11 6.79 -21.01 -6.39
C GLY A 11 6.97 -20.64 -7.86
N ASP A 12 5.87 -20.63 -8.62
CA ASP A 12 5.88 -20.12 -9.99
C ASP A 12 6.03 -18.59 -9.94
N PRO A 13 7.13 -18.00 -10.46
CA PRO A 13 7.35 -16.56 -10.42
C PRO A 13 6.47 -15.76 -11.37
N LEU A 14 5.82 -16.40 -12.35
CA LEU A 14 4.97 -15.75 -13.35
C LEU A 14 3.48 -16.04 -13.17
N TRP A 15 3.10 -16.61 -12.03
CA TRP A 15 1.73 -17.00 -11.70
C TRP A 15 0.67 -15.93 -11.96
N PHE A 16 1.05 -14.66 -11.82
CA PHE A 16 0.17 -13.51 -11.93
C PHE A 16 -0.30 -13.29 -13.37
N LYS A 17 0.41 -13.83 -14.37
CA LYS A 17 -0.03 -13.80 -15.78
C LYS A 17 -1.25 -14.67 -16.06
N ASP A 18 -1.47 -15.68 -15.23
CA ASP A 18 -2.63 -16.58 -15.29
C ASP A 18 -3.64 -16.26 -14.17
N ALA A 19 -3.46 -15.14 -13.45
CA ALA A 19 -4.30 -14.80 -12.32
C ALA A 19 -5.68 -14.27 -12.76
N VAL A 20 -6.72 -14.75 -12.08
CA VAL A 20 -8.03 -14.11 -12.05
C VAL A 20 -8.19 -13.56 -10.65
N ILE A 21 -8.12 -12.24 -10.53
CA ILE A 21 -8.05 -11.51 -9.27
C ILE A 21 -9.46 -11.07 -8.85
N TYR A 22 -9.81 -11.32 -7.59
CA TYR A 22 -11.04 -10.85 -6.96
C TYR A 22 -10.69 -9.82 -5.89
N GLU A 23 -10.96 -8.56 -6.16
CA GLU A 23 -10.86 -7.47 -5.19
C GLU A 23 -11.99 -7.58 -4.17
N VAL A 24 -11.65 -7.49 -2.88
CA VAL A 24 -12.62 -7.59 -1.80
C VAL A 24 -12.28 -6.67 -0.63
N HIS A 25 -13.28 -5.96 -0.14
CA HIS A 25 -13.21 -5.23 1.12
C HIS A 25 -13.63 -6.14 2.28
N VAL A 26 -12.73 -6.41 3.23
CA VAL A 26 -13.03 -7.22 4.43
C VAL A 26 -14.31 -6.73 5.12
N ARG A 27 -14.42 -5.42 5.34
CA ARG A 27 -15.55 -4.75 5.99
C ARG A 27 -16.91 -5.03 5.35
N ALA A 28 -16.94 -5.21 4.03
CA ALA A 28 -18.19 -5.28 3.28
C ALA A 28 -18.60 -6.70 2.87
N PHE A 29 -17.69 -7.69 3.03
CA PHE A 29 -17.90 -8.99 2.41
C PHE A 29 -18.78 -9.95 3.23
N PHE A 30 -18.40 -10.21 4.48
CA PHE A 30 -19.17 -11.08 5.36
C PHE A 30 -18.81 -10.84 6.82
N ASP A 31 -19.82 -10.56 7.63
CA ASP A 31 -19.73 -10.43 9.08
C ASP A 31 -19.72 -11.83 9.72
N GLY A 32 -18.66 -12.15 10.46
CA GLY A 32 -18.43 -13.43 11.09
C GLY A 32 -18.85 -13.50 12.56
N ASN A 33 -19.11 -12.36 13.19
CA ASN A 33 -19.38 -12.23 14.63
C ASN A 33 -20.69 -11.47 14.96
N ASP A 34 -21.45 -11.06 13.94
CA ASP A 34 -22.73 -10.35 14.00
C ASP A 34 -22.65 -8.95 14.66
N ASP A 35 -21.51 -8.25 14.53
CA ASP A 35 -21.32 -6.88 15.04
C ASP A 35 -21.67 -5.76 14.03
N GLY A 36 -22.09 -6.14 12.82
CA GLY A 36 -22.45 -5.25 11.72
C GLY A 36 -21.28 -4.88 10.80
N CYS A 37 -20.09 -5.43 11.03
CA CYS A 37 -18.90 -5.22 10.20
C CYS A 37 -18.35 -6.55 9.68
N GLY A 38 -17.99 -6.60 8.39
CA GLY A 38 -17.26 -7.73 7.85
C GLY A 38 -15.87 -7.88 8.48
N ASP A 39 -15.45 -9.12 8.68
CA ASP A 39 -14.20 -9.46 9.38
C ASP A 39 -13.44 -10.63 8.71
N LEU A 40 -12.19 -10.85 9.13
CA LEU A 40 -11.33 -11.89 8.55
C LEU A 40 -11.86 -13.31 8.77
N ALA A 41 -12.55 -13.57 9.89
CA ALA A 41 -13.15 -14.88 10.14
C ALA A 41 -14.33 -15.10 9.19
N GLY A 42 -15.16 -14.08 8.97
CA GLY A 42 -16.25 -14.09 8.01
C GLY A 42 -15.75 -14.28 6.58
N LEU A 43 -14.74 -13.53 6.15
CA LEU A 43 -14.10 -13.71 4.84
C LEU A 43 -13.53 -15.13 4.69
N THR A 44 -12.90 -15.68 5.72
CA THR A 44 -12.37 -17.06 5.72
C THR A 44 -13.48 -18.08 5.48
N ARG A 45 -14.66 -17.92 6.11
CA ARG A 45 -15.84 -18.80 5.89
C ARG A 45 -16.35 -18.77 4.46
N LYS A 46 -16.11 -17.68 3.73
CA LYS A 46 -16.57 -17.47 2.35
C LYS A 46 -15.53 -17.80 1.29
N LEU A 47 -14.35 -18.29 1.66
CA LEU A 47 -13.33 -18.73 0.69
C LEU A 47 -13.80 -19.88 -0.22
N GLU A 48 -14.79 -20.68 0.19
CA GLU A 48 -15.41 -21.68 -0.67
C GLU A 48 -16.17 -21.03 -1.82
N TYR A 49 -17.02 -20.04 -1.52
CA TYR A 49 -17.71 -19.27 -2.55
C TYR A 49 -16.74 -18.59 -3.51
N ILE A 50 -15.66 -17.97 -2.99
CA ILE A 50 -14.63 -17.33 -3.83
C ILE A 50 -13.98 -18.37 -4.74
N GLN A 51 -13.62 -19.54 -4.21
CA GLN A 51 -13.03 -20.60 -5.01
C GLN A 51 -13.98 -21.14 -6.09
N ASP A 52 -15.26 -21.32 -5.75
CA ASP A 52 -16.28 -21.83 -6.68
C ASP A 52 -16.61 -20.85 -7.81
N LEU A 53 -16.45 -19.54 -7.56
CA LEU A 53 -16.50 -18.51 -8.61
C LEU A 53 -15.42 -18.72 -9.70
N GLY A 54 -14.36 -19.45 -9.38
CA GLY A 54 -13.28 -19.79 -10.31
C GLY A 54 -12.10 -18.81 -10.30
N VAL A 55 -12.07 -17.86 -9.36
CA VAL A 55 -10.92 -16.97 -9.17
C VAL A 55 -9.77 -17.73 -8.48
N ASN A 56 -8.54 -17.29 -8.71
CA ASN A 56 -7.35 -17.93 -8.13
C ASN A 56 -6.53 -16.99 -7.23
N THR A 57 -6.95 -15.74 -7.12
CA THR A 57 -6.26 -14.70 -6.34
C THR A 57 -7.26 -13.77 -5.71
N VAL A 58 -7.08 -13.45 -4.43
CA VAL A 58 -7.88 -12.47 -3.70
C VAL A 58 -7.01 -11.25 -3.45
N TRP A 59 -7.48 -10.07 -3.81
CA TRP A 59 -6.85 -8.80 -3.46
C TRP A 59 -7.67 -8.13 -2.37
N LEU A 60 -7.05 -7.95 -1.20
CA LEU A 60 -7.67 -7.25 -0.08
C LEU A 60 -7.40 -5.74 -0.17
N LEU A 61 -8.47 -4.96 -0.15
CA LEU A 61 -8.43 -3.52 0.17
C LEU A 61 -7.87 -3.29 1.59
N PRO A 62 -7.51 -2.05 1.98
CA PRO A 62 -6.82 -1.80 3.25
C PRO A 62 -7.58 -2.37 4.46
N PHE A 63 -6.86 -3.11 5.31
CA PHE A 63 -7.39 -3.73 6.53
C PHE A 63 -6.58 -3.36 7.78
N TYR A 64 -5.73 -2.35 7.67
CA TYR A 64 -4.86 -1.86 8.75
C TYR A 64 -5.64 -0.95 9.71
N PRO A 65 -5.18 -0.75 10.95
CA PRO A 65 -5.67 0.33 11.79
C PRO A 65 -5.60 1.67 11.05
N SER A 66 -6.73 2.35 11.01
CA SER A 66 -6.98 3.62 10.32
C SER A 66 -8.17 4.30 11.03
N PRO A 67 -8.25 5.63 11.06
CA PRO A 67 -9.45 6.32 11.53
C PRO A 67 -10.62 6.26 10.52
N GLY A 68 -10.41 5.69 9.33
CA GLY A 68 -11.44 5.42 8.33
C GLY A 68 -11.92 6.67 7.59
N ARG A 69 -11.09 7.72 7.52
CA ARG A 69 -11.44 8.98 6.86
C ARG A 69 -11.23 8.94 5.35
N ASP A 70 -10.51 7.93 4.86
CA ASP A 70 -10.42 7.55 3.44
C ASP A 70 -10.51 6.02 3.29
N ASP A 71 -11.53 5.44 3.96
CA ASP A 71 -11.86 4.00 3.95
C ASP A 71 -10.68 3.03 4.15
N GLY A 72 -9.68 3.44 4.95
CA GLY A 72 -8.53 2.63 5.30
C GLY A 72 -7.24 2.96 4.57
N TYR A 73 -7.26 3.82 3.54
CA TYR A 73 -6.05 4.32 2.87
C TYR A 73 -5.25 5.29 3.74
N ASP A 74 -5.89 5.92 4.73
CA ASP A 74 -5.27 6.66 5.80
C ASP A 74 -4.75 5.73 6.92
N ILE A 75 -3.64 5.03 6.68
CA ILE A 75 -3.08 4.02 7.60
C ILE A 75 -2.44 4.66 8.85
N ALA A 76 -2.85 4.20 10.04
CA ALA A 76 -2.29 4.59 11.33
C ALA A 76 -1.33 3.56 11.95
N ASP A 77 -1.38 2.28 11.53
CA ASP A 77 -0.37 1.26 11.89
C ASP A 77 -0.23 0.17 10.81
N TYR A 78 0.86 0.19 10.06
CA TYR A 78 1.12 -0.77 8.99
C TYR A 78 1.33 -2.23 9.42
N ARG A 79 1.55 -2.52 10.71
CA ARG A 79 1.95 -3.87 11.17
C ARG A 79 0.88 -4.60 11.96
N ASN A 80 -0.34 -4.08 11.93
CA ASN A 80 -1.46 -4.66 12.66
C ASN A 80 -2.71 -4.73 11.79
N ILE A 81 -3.76 -5.33 12.33
CA ILE A 81 -5.09 -5.43 11.70
C ILE A 81 -6.01 -4.44 12.41
N HIS A 82 -6.89 -3.78 11.66
CA HIS A 82 -7.92 -2.93 12.25
C HIS A 82 -8.75 -3.74 13.25
N PRO A 83 -9.00 -3.25 14.48
CA PRO A 83 -9.68 -4.05 15.51
C PRO A 83 -11.05 -4.62 15.08
N ALA A 84 -11.79 -3.89 14.25
CA ALA A 84 -13.08 -4.35 13.69
C ALA A 84 -12.96 -5.50 12.68
N TYR A 85 -11.76 -5.74 12.10
CA TYR A 85 -11.55 -6.80 11.11
C TYR A 85 -10.93 -8.06 11.70
N GLY A 86 -10.54 -8.03 12.98
CA GLY A 86 -9.93 -9.14 13.70
C GLY A 86 -8.45 -8.91 14.02
N THR A 87 -7.69 -10.00 14.10
CA THR A 87 -6.32 -10.03 14.62
C THR A 87 -5.31 -10.53 13.60
N ARG A 88 -4.01 -10.29 13.87
CA ARG A 88 -2.93 -10.88 13.07
C ARG A 88 -2.94 -12.41 13.06
N ALA A 89 -3.50 -13.04 14.09
CA ALA A 89 -3.61 -14.50 14.15
C ALA A 89 -4.67 -15.00 13.16
N GLU A 90 -5.80 -14.31 13.10
CA GLU A 90 -6.87 -14.57 12.12
C GLU A 90 -6.41 -14.28 10.71
N PHE A 91 -5.65 -13.20 10.47
CA PHE A 91 -5.05 -12.95 9.15
C PHE A 91 -4.14 -14.11 8.70
N ARG A 92 -3.29 -14.61 9.59
CA ARG A 92 -2.47 -15.81 9.29
C ARG A 92 -3.32 -17.05 9.02
N ALA A 93 -4.45 -17.20 9.70
CA ALA A 93 -5.36 -18.30 9.47
C ALA A 93 -6.05 -18.18 8.10
N PHE A 94 -6.53 -16.98 7.75
CA PHE A 94 -7.08 -16.66 6.44
C PHE A 94 -6.09 -16.98 5.31
N VAL A 95 -4.85 -16.48 5.39
CA VAL A 95 -3.82 -16.73 4.36
C VAL A 95 -3.55 -18.23 4.20
N ARG A 96 -3.40 -18.97 5.31
CA ARG A 96 -3.20 -20.43 5.25
C ARG A 96 -4.39 -21.15 4.60
N GLU A 97 -5.61 -20.73 4.91
CA GLU A 97 -6.82 -21.34 4.34
C GLU A 97 -6.99 -21.00 2.86
N ALA A 98 -6.67 -19.77 2.46
CA ALA A 98 -6.63 -19.36 1.06
C ALA A 98 -5.62 -20.23 0.28
N HIS A 99 -4.39 -20.37 0.81
CA HIS A 99 -3.36 -21.22 0.21
C HIS A 99 -3.78 -22.70 0.13
N ARG A 100 -4.45 -23.25 1.15
CA ARG A 100 -5.00 -24.63 1.12
C ARG A 100 -5.99 -24.84 -0.04
N ARG A 101 -6.66 -23.77 -0.45
CA ARG A 101 -7.60 -23.72 -1.57
C ARG A 101 -6.94 -23.34 -2.90
N ASN A 102 -5.61 -23.18 -2.94
CA ASN A 102 -4.85 -22.66 -4.09
C ASN A 102 -5.24 -21.23 -4.49
N LEU A 103 -5.73 -20.43 -3.53
CA LEU A 103 -5.95 -19.00 -3.70
C LEU A 103 -4.71 -18.26 -3.22
N ARG A 104 -4.21 -17.32 -4.03
CA ARG A 104 -3.17 -16.37 -3.62
C ARG A 104 -3.79 -15.14 -2.98
N VAL A 105 -3.02 -14.43 -2.16
CA VAL A 105 -3.46 -13.22 -1.46
C VAL A 105 -2.57 -12.04 -1.85
N ILE A 106 -3.18 -11.01 -2.42
CA ILE A 106 -2.58 -9.69 -2.62
C ILE A 106 -3.12 -8.76 -1.53
N THR A 107 -2.27 -7.89 -0.99
CA THR A 107 -2.70 -6.84 -0.08
C THR A 107 -2.26 -5.48 -0.59
N GLU A 108 -2.94 -4.44 -0.13
CA GLU A 108 -2.49 -3.07 -0.32
C GLU A 108 -1.11 -2.82 0.30
N LEU A 109 -0.46 -1.77 -0.20
CA LEU A 109 0.62 -1.10 0.48
C LEU A 109 0.61 0.37 0.07
N VAL A 110 -0.01 1.19 0.92
CA VAL A 110 0.00 2.65 0.77
C VAL A 110 1.38 3.18 1.09
N LEU A 111 2.17 3.44 0.04
CA LEU A 111 3.56 3.87 0.16
C LEU A 111 3.69 5.37 0.38
N ASN A 112 2.84 6.15 -0.29
CA ASN A 112 3.02 7.58 -0.44
C ASN A 112 2.83 8.34 0.88
N HIS A 113 1.82 7.97 1.66
CA HIS A 113 1.37 8.73 2.82
C HIS A 113 0.95 7.83 3.97
N THR A 114 0.79 8.41 5.15
CA THR A 114 0.15 7.76 6.31
C THR A 114 -1.04 8.59 6.76
N SER A 115 -1.87 8.09 7.69
CA SER A 115 -2.77 8.96 8.44
C SER A 115 -1.99 9.99 9.28
N ASP A 116 -2.58 11.16 9.51
CA ASP A 116 -2.15 12.14 10.51
C ASP A 116 -2.18 11.57 11.94
N ALA A 117 -2.95 10.51 12.20
CA ALA A 117 -2.96 9.77 13.46
C ALA A 117 -1.77 8.80 13.59
N HIS A 118 -1.02 8.54 12.52
CA HIS A 118 0.10 7.61 12.55
C HIS A 118 1.17 8.07 13.57
N PRO A 119 1.75 7.17 14.39
CA PRO A 119 2.74 7.54 15.39
C PRO A 119 3.96 8.29 14.83
N TRP A 120 4.31 8.05 13.56
CA TRP A 120 5.36 8.82 12.88
C TRP A 120 4.97 10.29 12.70
N PHE A 121 3.78 10.61 12.20
CA PHE A 121 3.35 12.00 12.01
C PHE A 121 3.24 12.72 13.35
N GLN A 122 2.64 12.04 14.33
CA GLN A 122 2.54 12.52 15.70
C GLN A 122 3.93 12.83 16.30
N ALA A 123 4.92 11.97 16.06
CA ALA A 123 6.29 12.24 16.47
C ALA A 123 6.94 13.38 15.66
N ALA A 124 6.70 13.45 14.35
CA ALA A 124 7.27 14.45 13.45
C ALA A 124 6.80 15.87 13.78
N ARG A 125 5.50 16.08 13.97
CA ARG A 125 4.92 17.39 14.30
C ARG A 125 5.38 17.95 15.65
N ARG A 126 5.81 17.08 16.58
CA ARG A 126 6.40 17.44 17.88
C ARG A 126 7.92 17.58 17.85
N ALA A 127 8.56 17.15 16.78
CA ALA A 127 10.01 17.15 16.67
C ALA A 127 10.54 18.48 16.13
N ALA A 128 11.76 18.83 16.57
CA ALA A 128 12.44 20.02 16.09
C ALA A 128 12.68 19.96 14.56
N PRO A 129 12.63 21.11 13.85
CA PRO A 129 13.02 21.20 12.45
C PRO A 129 14.38 20.54 12.16
N GLY A 130 14.48 19.85 11.02
CA GLY A 130 15.69 19.16 10.58
C GLY A 130 16.01 17.83 11.30
N SER A 131 15.29 17.47 12.36
CA SER A 131 15.50 16.19 13.05
C SER A 131 15.05 14.99 12.21
N ALA A 132 15.66 13.82 12.48
CA ALA A 132 15.32 12.58 11.76
C ALA A 132 13.82 12.21 11.88
N LYS A 133 13.17 12.52 13.01
CA LYS A 133 11.72 12.30 13.22
C LYS A 133 10.88 13.28 12.41
N ARG A 134 11.25 14.57 12.39
CA ARG A 134 10.57 15.59 11.58
C ARG A 134 10.60 15.22 10.10
N ASN A 135 11.77 14.80 9.62
CA ASN A 135 12.03 14.50 8.22
C ASN A 135 11.39 13.18 7.72
N TYR A 136 10.51 12.53 8.51
CA TYR A 136 9.67 11.45 7.98
C TYR A 136 8.61 11.97 7.00
N TYR A 137 8.26 13.26 7.10
CA TYR A 137 7.26 13.93 6.26
C TYR A 137 7.88 15.15 5.59
N VAL A 138 7.20 15.67 4.59
CA VAL A 138 7.63 16.83 3.81
C VAL A 138 7.06 18.10 4.44
N TRP A 139 7.94 18.98 4.91
CA TRP A 139 7.59 20.23 5.59
C TRP A 139 8.03 21.46 4.80
N SER A 140 7.32 22.56 5.00
CA SER A 140 7.68 23.89 4.47
C SER A 140 7.18 24.98 5.43
N ASP A 141 7.91 26.09 5.51
CA ASP A 141 7.45 27.27 6.25
C ASP A 141 6.32 27.99 5.51
N THR A 142 6.20 27.73 4.20
CA THR A 142 5.28 28.41 3.31
C THR A 142 4.65 27.44 2.29
N PRO A 143 3.43 27.69 1.78
CA PRO A 143 2.73 26.77 0.88
C PRO A 143 3.10 26.90 -0.61
N GLU A 144 4.14 27.66 -0.98
CA GLU A 144 4.47 27.93 -2.40
C GLU A 144 5.45 26.92 -3.00
N ARG A 145 6.06 26.04 -2.20
CA ARG A 145 6.89 24.96 -2.74
C ARG A 145 6.03 24.05 -3.63
N TYR A 146 6.65 23.50 -4.67
CA TYR A 146 5.98 22.59 -5.62
C TYR A 146 4.79 23.22 -6.37
N ALA A 147 4.82 24.54 -6.55
CA ALA A 147 3.86 25.24 -7.40
C ALA A 147 3.78 24.61 -8.80
N GLY A 148 2.56 24.45 -9.31
CA GLY A 148 2.27 23.79 -10.59
C GLY A 148 1.79 22.35 -10.47
N THR A 149 1.96 21.70 -9.32
CA THR A 149 1.34 20.39 -9.07
C THR A 149 -0.17 20.52 -8.90
N ARG A 150 -0.92 19.69 -9.62
CA ARG A 150 -2.37 19.63 -9.48
C ARG A 150 -2.78 19.16 -8.09
N VAL A 151 -3.90 19.68 -7.60
CA VAL A 151 -4.65 19.05 -6.50
C VAL A 151 -5.47 17.90 -7.08
N ILE A 152 -5.40 16.73 -6.44
CA ILE A 152 -6.11 15.52 -6.88
C ILE A 152 -7.60 15.63 -6.49
N PHE A 153 -7.89 15.80 -5.21
CA PHE A 153 -9.24 15.90 -4.67
C PHE A 153 -9.74 17.35 -4.62
N ARG A 154 -9.87 17.97 -5.80
CA ARG A 154 -10.19 19.40 -5.97
C ARG A 154 -11.52 19.85 -5.34
N ASP A 155 -12.45 18.92 -5.17
CA ASP A 155 -13.75 19.21 -4.57
C ASP A 155 -13.69 19.31 -3.04
N THR A 156 -12.58 18.88 -2.43
CA THR A 156 -12.39 18.86 -0.97
C THR A 156 -11.17 19.67 -0.54
N GLU A 157 -10.04 19.49 -1.22
CA GLU A 157 -8.76 20.13 -0.90
C GLU A 157 -8.54 21.36 -1.79
N THR A 158 -8.19 22.48 -1.17
CA THR A 158 -7.86 23.72 -1.90
C THR A 158 -6.38 23.85 -2.23
N SER A 159 -5.55 23.01 -1.61
CA SER A 159 -4.09 23.05 -1.65
C SER A 159 -3.52 21.66 -1.37
N ASN A 160 -2.29 21.40 -1.83
CA ASN A 160 -1.50 20.22 -1.42
C ASN A 160 -0.65 20.50 -0.17
N TRP A 161 -0.82 21.68 0.43
CA TRP A 161 -0.19 22.08 1.68
C TRP A 161 -1.25 22.40 2.73
N ALA A 162 -1.16 21.73 3.88
CA ALA A 162 -1.98 22.00 5.05
C ALA A 162 -1.10 22.53 6.21
N TRP A 163 -1.64 23.47 6.98
CA TRP A 163 -0.95 24.05 8.13
C TRP A 163 -1.12 23.16 9.37
N ASP A 164 -0.01 22.77 10.02
CA ASP A 164 -0.05 22.09 11.31
C ASP A 164 0.20 23.09 12.47
N PRO A 165 -0.78 23.31 13.36
CA PRO A 165 -0.65 24.28 14.45
C PRO A 165 0.31 23.85 15.57
N GLN A 166 0.68 22.58 15.68
CA GLN A 166 1.67 22.13 16.66
C GLN A 166 3.09 22.26 16.09
N ALA A 167 3.25 21.92 14.82
CA ALA A 167 4.53 21.99 14.12
C ALA A 167 4.90 23.42 13.69
N GLN A 168 3.92 24.32 13.67
CA GLN A 168 3.99 25.70 13.16
C GLN A 168 4.62 25.75 11.77
N ALA A 169 4.19 24.84 10.90
CA ALA A 169 4.67 24.70 9.53
C ALA A 169 3.61 24.02 8.67
N TYR A 170 3.74 24.19 7.36
CA TYR A 170 2.96 23.43 6.38
C TYR A 170 3.56 22.04 6.18
N TYR A 171 2.70 21.06 5.95
CA TYR A 171 3.09 19.73 5.48
C TYR A 171 2.41 19.40 4.15
N TRP A 172 3.10 18.61 3.34
CA TRP A 172 2.62 18.20 2.03
C TRP A 172 1.63 17.03 2.15
N HIS A 173 0.62 17.05 1.30
CA HIS A 173 -0.29 15.93 1.07
C HIS A 173 -0.78 15.96 -0.38
N ARG A 174 -0.75 14.81 -1.07
CA ARG A 174 -1.32 14.68 -2.43
C ARG A 174 -2.81 14.36 -2.43
N PHE A 175 -3.25 13.73 -1.35
CA PHE A 175 -4.62 13.29 -1.11
C PHE A 175 -5.26 14.22 -0.06
N PHE A 176 -6.03 13.70 0.89
CA PHE A 176 -6.63 14.53 1.91
C PHE A 176 -5.57 15.09 2.88
N SER A 177 -5.88 16.21 3.50
CA SER A 177 -5.04 16.86 4.51
C SER A 177 -4.72 15.93 5.70
N HIS A 178 -5.53 14.92 5.99
CA HIS A 178 -5.24 13.91 7.01
C HIS A 178 -4.39 12.73 6.52
N GLN A 179 -3.85 12.81 5.30
CA GLN A 179 -2.94 11.85 4.67
C GLN A 179 -1.59 12.53 4.37
N PRO A 180 -0.81 12.94 5.39
CA PRO A 180 0.48 13.56 5.18
C PRO A 180 1.45 12.63 4.42
N ASP A 181 2.07 13.18 3.38
CA ASP A 181 3.00 12.47 2.50
C ASP A 181 4.34 12.19 3.20
N LEU A 182 4.84 10.98 3.00
CA LEU A 182 6.12 10.53 3.50
C LEU A 182 7.25 11.08 2.64
N ASN A 183 8.32 11.50 3.30
CA ASN A 183 9.48 12.05 2.62
C ASN A 183 10.44 10.95 2.17
N PHE A 184 10.39 10.56 0.89
CA PHE A 184 11.28 9.53 0.34
C PHE A 184 12.73 9.99 0.11
N ASP A 185 13.04 11.29 0.19
CA ASP A 185 14.44 11.75 0.25
C ASP A 185 15.10 11.36 1.59
N ASN A 186 14.30 11.04 2.61
CA ASN A 186 14.81 10.48 3.86
C ASN A 186 14.99 8.95 3.76
N PRO A 187 16.23 8.42 3.79
CA PRO A 187 16.47 6.98 3.64
C PRO A 187 15.86 6.13 4.76
N HIS A 188 15.48 6.73 5.91
CA HIS A 188 14.76 6.03 6.96
C HIS A 188 13.31 5.67 6.58
N VAL A 189 12.67 6.44 5.70
CA VAL A 189 11.32 6.16 5.18
C VAL A 189 11.33 4.91 4.33
N LEU A 190 12.19 4.86 3.30
CA LEU A 190 12.33 3.66 2.44
C LEU A 190 12.70 2.42 3.26
N ARG A 191 13.66 2.53 4.21
CA ARG A 191 13.99 1.42 5.12
C ARG A 191 12.82 1.00 6.02
N ALA A 192 11.92 1.90 6.38
CA ALA A 192 10.73 1.55 7.15
C ALA A 192 9.73 0.79 6.27
N MET A 193 9.50 1.24 5.04
CA MET A 193 8.60 0.59 4.07
C MET A 193 9.08 -0.80 3.67
N LEU A 194 10.37 -0.97 3.36
CA LEU A 194 10.92 -2.30 3.08
C LEU A 194 10.72 -3.29 4.25
N ARG A 195 10.79 -2.82 5.51
CA ARG A 195 10.51 -3.65 6.69
C ARG A 195 9.01 -3.95 6.86
N ILE A 196 8.12 -3.09 6.37
CA ILE A 196 6.68 -3.33 6.37
C ILE A 196 6.34 -4.38 5.30
N MET A 197 6.90 -4.25 4.09
CA MET A 197 6.79 -5.26 3.04
C MET A 197 7.27 -6.62 3.53
N ASP A 198 8.48 -6.68 4.09
CA ASP A 198 9.07 -7.90 4.65
C ASP A 198 8.15 -8.58 5.67
N PHE A 199 7.52 -7.78 6.52
CA PHE A 199 6.60 -8.26 7.54
C PHE A 199 5.41 -8.99 6.93
N TRP A 200 4.72 -8.40 5.95
CA TRP A 200 3.56 -9.01 5.31
C TRP A 200 3.92 -10.20 4.43
N LEU A 201 5.02 -10.11 3.69
CA LEU A 201 5.52 -11.23 2.87
C LEU A 201 5.93 -12.43 3.74
N ARG A 202 6.47 -12.22 4.94
CA ARG A 202 6.72 -13.30 5.93
C ARG A 202 5.44 -13.95 6.45
N LEU A 203 4.33 -13.23 6.46
CA LEU A 203 3.02 -13.77 6.86
C LEU A 203 2.35 -14.58 5.74
N GLY A 204 2.95 -14.63 4.55
CA GLY A 204 2.48 -15.43 3.42
C GLY A 204 1.72 -14.65 2.35
N VAL A 205 1.70 -13.32 2.40
CA VAL A 205 1.17 -12.50 1.30
C VAL A 205 1.93 -12.80 0.01
N ASP A 206 1.20 -13.00 -1.09
CA ASP A 206 1.73 -13.42 -2.39
C ASP A 206 2.05 -12.25 -3.31
N GLY A 207 1.43 -11.09 -3.09
CA GLY A 207 1.74 -9.87 -3.82
C GLY A 207 1.34 -8.61 -3.07
N LEU A 208 1.91 -7.49 -3.46
CA LEU A 208 1.66 -6.17 -2.87
C LEU A 208 1.23 -5.22 -3.99
N ARG A 209 0.06 -4.58 -3.83
CA ARG A 209 -0.32 -3.43 -4.65
C ARG A 209 0.35 -2.18 -4.08
N LEU A 210 1.16 -1.51 -4.88
CA LEU A 210 1.85 -0.28 -4.53
C LEU A 210 0.93 0.88 -4.88
N ASP A 211 0.17 1.31 -3.87
CA ASP A 211 -0.79 2.40 -4.00
C ASP A 211 -0.09 3.76 -4.06
N ALA A 212 -0.62 4.66 -4.89
CA ALA A 212 -0.14 6.02 -5.05
C ALA A 212 1.34 6.11 -5.50
N VAL A 213 1.85 5.09 -6.21
CA VAL A 213 3.26 5.01 -6.56
C VAL A 213 3.77 6.16 -7.43
N PRO A 214 2.98 6.85 -8.28
CA PRO A 214 3.48 8.00 -9.03
C PRO A 214 3.93 9.20 -8.22
N TYR A 215 3.56 9.25 -6.95
CA TYR A 215 3.60 10.48 -6.17
C TYR A 215 4.72 10.51 -5.12
N LEU A 216 5.56 9.47 -5.02
CA LEU A 216 6.51 9.29 -3.90
C LEU A 216 7.56 10.40 -3.73
N VAL A 217 7.89 11.13 -4.79
CA VAL A 217 8.98 12.12 -4.78
C VAL A 217 8.53 13.42 -5.42
N GLU A 218 8.91 14.53 -4.78
CA GLU A 218 8.63 15.87 -5.27
C GLU A 218 9.91 16.68 -5.57
N ARG A 219 9.90 17.39 -6.70
CA ARG A 219 10.94 18.31 -7.18
C ARG A 219 10.31 19.65 -7.65
N PRO A 220 10.87 20.80 -7.25
CA PRO A 220 10.41 22.10 -7.76
C PRO A 220 10.49 22.16 -9.30
N GLY A 221 9.49 22.79 -9.93
CA GLY A 221 9.44 22.95 -11.39
C GLY A 221 9.00 21.69 -12.15
N THR A 222 8.46 20.69 -11.47
CA THR A 222 7.92 19.45 -12.08
C THR A 222 6.45 19.27 -11.73
N SER A 223 5.78 18.30 -12.35
CA SER A 223 4.42 17.88 -11.97
C SER A 223 4.37 17.18 -10.61
N ASN A 224 5.51 16.69 -10.09
CA ASN A 224 5.62 15.78 -8.95
C ASN A 224 4.87 14.46 -9.18
N GLU A 225 4.91 13.97 -10.42
CA GLU A 225 4.35 12.68 -10.84
C GLU A 225 5.37 11.97 -11.74
N ASN A 226 5.54 10.65 -11.58
CA ASN A 226 6.42 9.82 -12.43
C ASN A 226 7.87 10.29 -12.48
N LEU A 227 8.38 10.88 -11.39
CA LEU A 227 9.76 11.35 -11.36
C LEU A 227 10.73 10.17 -11.42
N ARG A 228 11.89 10.39 -12.04
CA ARG A 228 12.94 9.36 -12.15
C ARG A 228 13.30 8.77 -10.78
N GLU A 229 13.39 9.59 -9.74
CA GLU A 229 13.70 9.15 -8.39
C GLU A 229 12.63 8.22 -7.80
N THR A 230 11.36 8.41 -8.17
CA THR A 230 10.27 7.47 -7.84
C THR A 230 10.55 6.10 -8.45
N HIS A 231 10.88 6.03 -9.74
CA HIS A 231 11.24 4.77 -10.40
C HIS A 231 12.48 4.11 -9.77
N GLU A 232 13.50 4.87 -9.40
CA GLU A 232 14.67 4.33 -8.69
C GLU A 232 14.29 3.70 -7.33
N ILE A 233 13.33 4.30 -6.61
CA ILE A 233 12.77 3.72 -5.37
C ILE A 233 12.05 2.40 -5.69
N VAL A 234 11.23 2.36 -6.73
CA VAL A 234 10.53 1.13 -7.16
C VAL A 234 11.52 0.03 -7.54
N LYS A 235 12.62 0.34 -8.25
CA LYS A 235 13.71 -0.62 -8.54
C LYS A 235 14.36 -1.15 -7.27
N ILE A 236 14.60 -0.30 -6.25
CA ILE A 236 15.12 -0.73 -4.95
C ILE A 236 14.14 -1.69 -4.28
N ILE A 237 12.85 -1.36 -4.28
CA ILE A 237 11.77 -2.19 -3.73
C ILE A 237 11.74 -3.55 -4.44
N ARG A 238 11.73 -3.57 -5.77
CA ARG A 238 11.73 -4.80 -6.57
C ARG A 238 12.93 -5.67 -6.26
N ARG A 239 14.15 -5.12 -6.25
CA ARG A 239 15.36 -5.87 -5.90
C ARG A 239 15.30 -6.47 -4.50
N ALA A 240 14.81 -5.71 -3.52
CA ALA A 240 14.68 -6.18 -2.14
C ALA A 240 13.67 -7.33 -2.00
N VAL A 241 12.52 -7.23 -2.67
CA VAL A 241 11.49 -8.27 -2.66
C VAL A 241 11.97 -9.50 -3.42
N ALA A 242 12.42 -9.36 -4.67
CA ALA A 242 12.85 -10.48 -5.50
C ALA A 242 14.06 -11.23 -4.92
N GLY A 243 14.98 -10.53 -4.25
CA GLY A 243 16.16 -11.13 -3.62
C GLY A 243 15.84 -12.06 -2.45
N LYS A 244 14.64 -11.94 -1.84
CA LYS A 244 14.22 -12.76 -0.69
C LYS A 244 12.99 -13.62 -0.98
N TYR A 245 12.14 -13.17 -1.89
CA TYR A 245 10.86 -13.78 -2.23
C TYR A 245 10.68 -13.81 -3.76
N PRO A 246 11.33 -14.77 -4.45
CA PRO A 246 11.41 -14.78 -5.91
C PRO A 246 10.06 -15.02 -6.62
N ASP A 247 9.03 -15.48 -5.89
CA ASP A 247 7.71 -15.81 -6.40
C ASP A 247 6.60 -14.81 -5.99
N ARG A 248 6.99 -13.63 -5.50
CA ARG A 248 6.08 -12.56 -5.09
C ARG A 248 5.94 -11.48 -6.15
N MET A 249 4.76 -10.89 -6.20
CA MET A 249 4.35 -9.95 -7.24
C MET A 249 4.20 -8.53 -6.66
N LEU A 250 4.65 -7.52 -7.41
CA LEU A 250 4.35 -6.11 -7.17
C LEU A 250 3.42 -5.60 -8.28
N LEU A 251 2.30 -5.02 -7.89
CA LEU A 251 1.30 -4.41 -8.77
C LEU A 251 1.36 -2.89 -8.57
N ALA A 252 1.68 -2.12 -9.58
CA ALA A 252 1.66 -0.65 -9.50
C ALA A 252 0.23 -0.12 -9.67
N GLU A 253 -0.22 0.74 -8.77
CA GLU A 253 -1.30 1.67 -9.13
C GLU A 253 -0.71 2.96 -9.69
N ALA A 254 -0.73 3.07 -11.01
CA ALA A 254 -0.34 4.28 -11.73
C ALA A 254 -1.46 4.66 -12.71
N ASN A 255 -2.40 5.50 -12.26
CA ASN A 255 -3.44 6.04 -13.14
C ASN A 255 -2.89 7.19 -14.01
N GLN A 256 -2.11 6.83 -15.02
CA GLN A 256 -1.41 7.73 -15.93
C GLN A 256 -1.68 7.32 -17.39
N TRP A 257 -1.17 8.09 -18.35
CA TRP A 257 -1.25 7.68 -19.75
C TRP A 257 -0.45 6.38 -19.99
N PRO A 258 -0.87 5.50 -20.91
CA PRO A 258 -0.24 4.19 -21.11
C PRO A 258 1.28 4.23 -21.31
N GLU A 259 1.78 5.25 -22.00
CA GLU A 259 3.21 5.51 -22.21
C GLU A 259 3.98 5.73 -20.91
N ASP A 260 3.39 6.41 -19.93
CA ASP A 260 3.99 6.68 -18.63
C ASP A 260 3.83 5.47 -17.68
N VAL A 261 2.68 4.77 -17.76
CA VAL A 261 2.45 3.55 -16.99
C VAL A 261 3.44 2.46 -17.37
N ARG A 262 3.79 2.35 -18.67
CA ARG A 262 4.76 1.38 -19.17
C ARG A 262 6.09 1.46 -18.42
N ASP A 263 6.50 2.66 -18.02
CA ASP A 263 7.79 2.86 -17.37
C ASP A 263 7.84 2.24 -15.96
N TYR A 264 6.70 1.96 -15.31
CA TYR A 264 6.63 1.22 -14.03
C TYR A 264 6.90 -0.28 -14.15
N PHE A 265 7.02 -0.82 -15.36
CA PHE A 265 7.61 -2.13 -15.57
C PHE A 265 9.15 -2.09 -15.53
N GLY A 266 9.75 -0.92 -15.74
CA GLY A 266 11.19 -0.71 -15.79
C GLY A 266 11.85 -1.28 -17.04
N ASP A 267 13.18 -1.25 -17.06
CA ASP A 267 14.00 -1.74 -18.17
C ASP A 267 14.30 -3.23 -17.96
N GLY A 268 13.60 -4.09 -18.70
CA GLY A 268 13.76 -5.53 -18.55
C GLY A 268 13.02 -6.13 -17.34
N LEU A 269 11.89 -5.53 -16.95
CA LEU A 269 11.01 -5.99 -15.86
C LEU A 269 11.66 -5.89 -14.47
N ASP A 270 12.47 -4.84 -14.24
CA ASP A 270 13.22 -4.59 -13.01
C ASP A 270 12.48 -3.69 -11.98
N GLU A 271 11.22 -3.32 -12.28
CA GLU A 271 10.31 -2.59 -11.37
C GLU A 271 9.08 -3.44 -10.97
N CYS A 272 7.85 -3.03 -11.28
CA CYS A 272 6.65 -3.80 -10.98
C CYS A 272 6.41 -4.90 -12.02
N GLN A 273 5.67 -5.93 -11.62
CA GLN A 273 5.31 -7.04 -12.51
C GLN A 273 3.96 -6.83 -13.19
N MET A 274 3.09 -6.02 -12.57
CA MET A 274 1.76 -5.67 -13.04
C MET A 274 1.49 -4.19 -12.83
#